data_AF-A0A5C3KL20-F1
#
_entry.id   AF-A0A5C3KL20-F1
#
_cell.length_a   1.000
_cell.length_b   1.000
_cell.length_c   1.000
_cell.angle_alpha   90.00
_cell.angle_beta   90.00
_cell.angle_gamma   90.00
#
_symmetry.space_group_name_H-M   'P 1'
#
loop_
_entity.id
_entity.type
_entity.pdbx_description
1 polymer ?
#
loop_
_entity_poly.entity_id
_entity_poly.type
_entity_poly.pdbx_seq_one_letter_code
_entity_poly.pdbx_strand_id
1 'polypeptide(L)'
;MSLFNDVASESASGLSGGAGLRHAALQAKLNQRLGPEYVSQRPGPGGGPKLTYAEGWKMINLANEVFGFNGWSSRVVSLTTDFMDYSEESRRYNIGVTAIVRVMLRDGTFHEDIGYGLLENTKSKGQGLDKCKKEAVTDGIKRALRNFGNLMGNCLYDKSYTHEIVKMKVPPVRCIHSLCAVPLDTQRSI
;
A
#
# COMPACT_ATOMS: atom_id res chain seq x y z
N MET A 1 35.14 -62.35 -3.91
CA MET A 1 33.92 -62.62 -3.12
C MET A 1 33.87 -61.56 -2.04
N SER A 2 32.88 -60.69 -1.86
CA SER A 2 31.62 -60.32 -2.53
C SER A 2 31.43 -58.83 -2.17
N LEU A 3 31.22 -57.90 -3.11
CA LEU A 3 29.89 -57.40 -3.50
C LEU A 3 28.84 -57.53 -2.39
N PHE A 4 28.41 -56.43 -1.77
CA PHE A 4 27.01 -56.03 -1.64
C PHE A 4 26.92 -54.57 -1.14
N ASN A 5 26.04 -53.83 -1.80
CA ASN A 5 25.66 -52.42 -1.58
C ASN A 5 25.25 -52.13 -0.14
N ASP A 6 25.40 -50.86 0.28
CA ASP A 6 24.21 -50.08 0.65
C ASP A 6 24.43 -48.58 0.41
N VAL A 7 23.48 -48.04 -0.36
CA VAL A 7 23.24 -46.64 -0.69
C VAL A 7 22.21 -46.12 0.31
N ALA A 8 22.55 -45.06 1.05
CA ALA A 8 21.70 -44.07 1.75
C ALA A 8 22.48 -43.59 3.00
N SER A 9 22.65 -42.31 3.31
CA SER A 9 21.65 -41.25 3.25
C SER A 9 22.29 -39.87 3.05
N GLU A 10 22.10 -39.27 1.88
CA GLU A 10 22.03 -37.81 1.77
C GLU A 10 20.67 -37.35 2.31
N SER A 11 20.63 -36.74 3.50
CA SER A 11 19.45 -35.99 3.94
C SER A 11 19.78 -35.00 5.04
N ALA A 12 19.99 -33.74 4.65
CA ALA A 12 19.42 -32.53 5.29
C ALA A 12 20.19 -31.25 4.90
N SER A 13 20.14 -30.84 3.63
CA SER A 13 20.56 -29.48 3.22
C SER A 13 19.60 -28.83 2.19
N GLY A 14 18.34 -29.28 2.13
CA GLY A 14 17.40 -28.94 1.06
C GLY A 14 16.51 -27.70 1.25
N LEU A 15 16.62 -26.92 2.33
CA LEU A 15 15.68 -25.80 2.59
C LEU A 15 16.25 -24.40 2.38
N SER A 16 17.57 -24.23 2.24
CA SER A 16 18.18 -22.89 2.12
C SER A 16 18.15 -22.31 0.70
N GLY A 17 18.22 -23.15 -0.35
CA GLY A 17 18.31 -22.70 -1.75
C GLY A 17 17.06 -21.98 -2.26
N GLY A 18 15.87 -22.51 -1.96
CA GLY A 18 14.61 -21.92 -2.40
C GLY A 18 14.18 -20.68 -1.60
N ALA A 19 14.64 -20.53 -0.36
CA ALA A 19 14.36 -19.34 0.46
C ALA A 19 15.23 -18.16 0.02
N GLY A 20 16.53 -18.39 -0.22
CA GLY A 20 17.45 -17.34 -0.69
C GLY A 20 17.07 -16.78 -2.07
N LEU A 21 16.69 -17.64 -3.02
CA LEU A 21 16.23 -17.20 -4.35
C LEU A 21 14.95 -16.37 -4.27
N ARG A 22 14.00 -16.75 -3.41
CA ARG A 22 12.76 -15.98 -3.18
C ARG A 22 13.05 -14.62 -2.56
N HIS A 23 13.96 -14.55 -1.60
CA HIS A 23 14.36 -13.29 -0.97
C HIS A 23 15.03 -12.36 -1.98
N ALA A 24 15.95 -12.86 -2.81
CA ALA A 24 16.59 -12.07 -3.86
C ALA A 24 15.59 -11.56 -4.91
N ALA A 25 14.64 -12.40 -5.33
CA ALA A 25 13.59 -12.00 -6.27
C ALA A 25 12.67 -10.92 -5.68
N LEU A 26 12.27 -11.05 -4.41
CA LEU A 26 11.48 -10.04 -3.71
C LEU A 26 12.25 -8.72 -3.59
N GLN A 27 13.54 -8.78 -3.22
CA GLN A 27 14.40 -7.61 -3.14
C GLN A 27 14.51 -6.91 -4.51
N ALA A 28 14.70 -7.66 -5.59
CA ALA A 28 14.73 -7.12 -6.93
C ALA A 28 13.40 -6.45 -7.33
N LYS A 29 12.25 -7.04 -6.94
CA LYS A 29 10.93 -6.45 -7.16
C LYS A 29 10.77 -5.14 -6.38
N LEU A 30 11.14 -5.12 -5.09
CA LEU A 30 11.04 -3.93 -4.22
C LEU A 30 11.93 -2.77 -4.66
N ASN A 31 13.05 -3.05 -5.35
CA ASN A 31 13.96 -2.05 -5.89
C ASN A 31 13.41 -1.31 -7.11
N GLN A 32 12.39 -1.88 -7.79
CA GLN A 32 11.73 -1.23 -8.93
C GLN A 32 11.02 0.06 -8.48
N ARG A 33 10.78 0.98 -9.42
CA ARG A 33 10.06 2.23 -9.15
C ARG A 33 8.61 2.08 -9.62
N LEU A 34 7.71 2.87 -9.03
CA LEU A 34 6.30 2.88 -9.44
C LEU A 34 6.13 3.27 -10.92
N GLY A 35 5.14 2.68 -11.58
CA GLY A 35 4.67 3.14 -12.89
C GLY A 35 3.77 4.38 -12.76
N PRO A 36 3.57 5.16 -13.85
CA PRO A 36 2.73 6.36 -13.82
C PRO A 36 1.26 6.07 -13.43
N GLU A 37 0.78 4.84 -13.63
CA GLU A 37 -0.55 4.38 -13.23
C GLU A 37 -0.80 4.40 -11.71
N TYR A 38 0.28 4.32 -10.91
CA TYR A 38 0.23 4.38 -9.44
C TYR A 38 0.34 5.81 -8.89
N VAL A 39 0.69 6.77 -9.74
CA VAL A 39 1.04 8.13 -9.35
C VAL A 39 -0.13 9.08 -9.60
N SER A 40 -0.37 9.99 -8.67
CA SER A 40 -1.39 11.03 -8.75
C SER A 40 -0.83 12.36 -8.27
N GLN A 41 -1.42 13.46 -8.73
CA GLN A 41 -1.02 14.81 -8.33
C GLN A 41 -2.17 15.56 -7.70
N ARG A 42 -1.87 16.32 -6.65
CA ARG A 42 -2.78 17.31 -6.06
C ARG A 42 -2.12 18.69 -6.04
N PRO A 43 -2.88 19.79 -6.08
CA PRO A 43 -2.34 21.12 -5.83
C PRO A 43 -1.61 21.18 -4.48
N GLY A 44 -0.49 21.89 -4.43
CA GLY A 44 0.21 22.15 -3.18
C GLY A 44 -0.54 23.19 -2.33
N PRO A 45 -0.27 23.24 -1.01
CA PRO A 45 -0.78 24.31 -0.14
C PRO A 45 -0.40 25.70 -0.68
N GLY A 46 -1.30 26.67 -0.57
CA GLY A 46 -1.03 28.06 -0.95
C GLY A 46 -0.72 28.30 -2.43
N GLY A 47 -1.13 27.40 -3.34
CA GLY A 47 -0.78 27.50 -4.76
C GLY A 47 0.65 27.06 -5.08
N GLY A 48 1.32 26.40 -4.12
CA GLY A 48 2.65 25.84 -4.31
C GLY A 48 2.71 24.69 -5.33
N PRO A 49 3.91 24.13 -5.56
CA PRO A 49 4.11 23.04 -6.49
C PRO A 49 3.15 21.87 -6.24
N LYS A 50 2.70 21.22 -7.32
CA LYS A 50 1.85 20.02 -7.20
C LYS A 50 2.57 18.95 -6.39
N LEU A 51 1.85 18.34 -5.47
CA LEU A 51 2.34 17.23 -4.66
C LEU A 51 2.01 15.91 -5.34
N THR A 52 3.03 15.10 -5.57
CA THR A 52 2.93 13.77 -6.15
C THR A 52 2.71 12.75 -5.04
N TYR A 53 1.69 11.90 -5.16
CA TYR A 53 1.35 10.89 -4.17
C TYR A 53 0.78 9.63 -4.83
N ALA A 54 0.81 8.51 -4.10
CA ALA A 54 0.07 7.31 -4.45
C ALA A 54 -1.21 7.20 -3.60
N GLU A 55 -2.30 6.79 -4.24
CA GLU A 55 -3.58 6.56 -3.57
C GLU A 55 -3.51 5.33 -2.66
N GLY A 56 -4.20 5.37 -1.51
CA GLY A 56 -4.13 4.30 -0.52
C GLY A 56 -4.56 2.93 -1.06
N TRP A 57 -5.64 2.89 -1.84
CA TRP A 57 -6.14 1.64 -2.43
C TRP A 57 -5.15 1.01 -3.41
N LYS A 58 -4.41 1.82 -4.17
CA LYS A 58 -3.37 1.33 -5.08
C LYS A 58 -2.20 0.71 -4.31
N MET A 59 -1.80 1.33 -3.20
CA MET A 59 -0.74 0.79 -2.34
C MET A 59 -1.14 -0.53 -1.67
N ILE A 60 -2.41 -0.68 -1.28
CA ILE A 60 -2.95 -1.94 -0.73
C ILE A 60 -2.92 -3.04 -1.79
N ASN A 61 -3.37 -2.74 -3.02
CA ASN A 61 -3.34 -3.71 -4.11
C ASN A 61 -1.92 -4.12 -4.47
N LEU A 62 -0.99 -3.15 -4.51
CA LEU A 62 0.42 -3.43 -4.77
C LEU A 62 1.05 -4.29 -3.67
N ALA A 63 0.73 -4.02 -2.39
CA ALA A 63 1.18 -4.87 -1.29
C ALA A 63 0.64 -6.31 -1.42
N ASN A 64 -0.62 -6.47 -1.82
CA ASN A 64 -1.21 -7.80 -2.10
C ASN A 64 -0.53 -8.51 -3.28
N GLU A 65 -0.07 -7.77 -4.30
CA GLU A 65 0.64 -8.33 -5.45
C GLU A 65 2.11 -8.68 -5.15
N VAL A 66 2.76 -7.90 -4.28
CA VAL A 66 4.17 -8.08 -3.93
C VAL A 66 4.35 -9.14 -2.85
N PHE A 67 3.57 -9.05 -1.78
CA PHE A 67 3.70 -9.93 -0.61
C PHE A 67 2.69 -11.09 -0.62
N GLY A 68 1.62 -10.99 -1.41
CA GLY A 68 0.47 -11.89 -1.32
C GLY A 68 -0.53 -11.41 -0.27
N PHE A 69 -1.82 -11.71 -0.46
CA PHE A 69 -2.89 -11.28 0.45
C PHE A 69 -2.69 -11.73 1.92
N ASN A 70 -1.93 -12.81 2.14
CA ASN A 70 -1.59 -13.36 3.45
C ASN A 70 -0.11 -13.16 3.84
N GLY A 71 0.65 -12.41 3.03
CA GLY A 71 2.07 -12.18 3.26
C GLY A 71 2.38 -10.89 4.02
N TRP A 72 1.38 -10.02 4.20
CA TRP A 72 1.48 -8.79 4.96
C TRP A 72 0.21 -8.55 5.79
N SER A 73 0.34 -7.74 6.83
CA SER A 73 -0.77 -7.29 7.66
C SER A 73 -0.50 -5.86 8.14
N SER A 74 -1.54 -5.15 8.56
CA SER A 74 -1.41 -3.84 9.19
C SER A 74 -2.15 -3.82 10.53
N ARG A 75 -1.62 -3.06 11.49
CA ARG A 75 -2.20 -2.86 12.81
C ARG A 75 -2.12 -1.39 13.20
N VAL A 76 -3.24 -0.84 13.66
CA VAL A 76 -3.24 0.46 14.34
C VAL A 76 -2.69 0.24 15.75
N VAL A 77 -1.53 0.83 16.02
CA VAL A 77 -0.84 0.75 17.32
C VAL A 77 -1.39 1.80 18.27
N SER A 78 -1.60 3.01 17.76
CA SER A 78 -2.19 4.11 18.49
C SER A 78 -3.02 4.99 17.55
N LEU A 79 -4.07 5.61 18.07
CA LEU A 79 -4.89 6.59 17.37
C LEU A 79 -5.28 7.68 18.36
N THR A 80 -4.70 8.87 18.17
CA THR A 80 -4.82 10.01 19.08
C THR A 80 -5.47 11.18 18.36
N THR A 81 -6.50 11.78 18.98
CA THR A 81 -7.01 13.08 18.55
C THR A 81 -6.18 14.16 19.22
N ASP A 82 -5.34 14.83 18.44
CA ASP A 82 -4.36 15.80 18.97
C ASP A 82 -5.06 17.12 19.34
N PHE A 83 -5.99 17.55 18.50
CA PHE A 83 -6.87 18.69 18.77
C PHE A 83 -8.22 18.53 18.07
N MET A 84 -9.23 19.20 18.61
CA MET A 84 -10.58 19.25 18.09
C MET A 84 -11.22 20.56 18.54
N ASP A 85 -10.81 21.64 17.90
CA ASP A 85 -11.12 22.99 18.32
C ASP A 85 -12.37 23.49 17.62
N TYR A 86 -13.27 24.14 18.36
CA TYR A 86 -14.43 24.83 17.81
C TYR A 86 -14.21 26.34 17.85
N SER A 87 -14.34 26.99 16.70
CA SER A 87 -14.31 28.45 16.58
C SER A 87 -15.73 28.99 16.66
N GLU A 88 -16.03 29.76 17.72
CA GLU A 88 -17.32 30.43 17.91
C GLU A 88 -17.59 31.46 16.81
N GLU A 89 -16.56 32.18 16.35
CA GLU A 89 -16.67 33.20 15.28
C GLU A 89 -17.09 32.59 13.94
N SER A 90 -16.39 31.55 13.51
CA SER A 90 -16.66 30.90 12.21
C SER A 90 -17.76 29.84 12.28
N ARG A 91 -18.11 29.38 13.49
CA ARG A 91 -18.98 28.22 13.77
C ARG A 91 -18.49 26.96 13.06
N ARG A 92 -17.19 26.67 13.18
CA ARG A 92 -16.49 25.59 12.48
C ARG A 92 -15.51 24.87 13.39
N TYR A 93 -15.24 23.61 13.06
CA TYR A 93 -14.26 22.77 13.76
C TYR A 93 -12.97 22.65 12.96
N ASN A 94 -11.85 22.59 13.68
CA ASN A 94 -10.54 22.18 13.19
C ASN A 94 -10.11 20.94 13.96
N ILE A 95 -9.70 19.89 13.25
CA ILE A 95 -9.48 18.56 13.83
C ILE A 95 -8.16 17.98 13.31
N GLY A 96 -7.28 17.62 14.24
CA GLY A 96 -6.03 16.90 13.99
C GLY A 96 -6.05 15.53 14.64
N VAL A 97 -5.68 14.50 13.89
CA VAL A 97 -5.59 13.12 14.38
C VAL A 97 -4.28 12.50 13.94
N THR A 98 -3.53 11.96 14.89
CA THR A 98 -2.34 11.16 14.67
C THR A 98 -2.64 9.67 14.80
N ALA A 99 -2.13 8.85 13.87
CA ALA A 99 -2.16 7.40 13.97
C ALA A 99 -0.74 6.84 13.95
N ILE A 100 -0.42 5.90 14.83
CA ILE A 100 0.80 5.07 14.70
C ILE A 100 0.35 3.74 14.11
N VAL A 101 0.90 3.38 12.95
CA VAL A 101 0.54 2.16 12.23
C VAL A 101 1.77 1.28 12.06
N ARG A 102 1.61 -0.01 12.37
CA ARG A 102 2.59 -1.06 12.08
C ARG A 102 2.16 -1.84 10.85
N VAL A 103 3.07 -2.02 9.90
CA VAL A 103 2.93 -3.01 8.82
C VAL A 103 3.93 -4.13 9.06
N MET A 104 3.45 -5.37 9.03
CA MET A 104 4.23 -6.56 9.35
C MET A 104 4.12 -7.58 8.22
N LEU A 105 5.26 -8.15 7.81
CA LEU A 105 5.36 -9.26 6.87
C LEU A 105 5.26 -10.60 7.59
N ARG A 106 5.03 -11.66 6.81
CA ARG A 106 4.85 -13.03 7.33
C ARG A 106 6.08 -13.58 8.09
N ASP A 107 7.27 -13.10 7.78
CA ASP A 107 8.51 -13.47 8.45
C ASP A 107 8.73 -12.75 9.80
N GLY A 108 7.82 -11.85 10.17
CA GLY A 108 7.89 -11.04 11.38
C GLY A 108 8.58 -9.69 11.19
N THR A 109 9.17 -9.41 10.03
CA THR A 109 9.75 -8.09 9.71
C THR A 109 8.64 -7.05 9.72
N PHE A 110 8.87 -5.91 10.37
CA PHE A 110 7.87 -4.85 10.44
C PHE A 110 8.48 -3.46 10.37
N HIS A 111 7.67 -2.51 9.91
CA HIS A 111 7.95 -1.09 10.00
C HIS A 111 6.76 -0.37 10.64
N GLU A 112 7.07 0.62 11.46
CA GLU A 112 6.09 1.53 12.05
C GLU A 112 6.33 2.93 11.51
N ASP A 113 5.25 3.63 11.22
CA ASP A 113 5.33 5.06 10.88
C ASP A 113 4.07 5.76 11.39
N ILE A 114 4.16 7.08 11.44
CA ILE A 114 3.11 7.98 11.89
C ILE A 114 2.32 8.44 10.67
N GLY A 115 1.00 8.36 10.72
CA GLY A 115 0.10 9.00 9.76
C GLY A 115 -0.67 10.13 10.39
N TYR A 116 -1.06 11.11 9.56
CA TYR A 116 -1.77 12.29 10.04
C TYR A 116 -3.02 12.58 9.22
N GLY A 117 -4.12 12.87 9.92
CA GLY A 117 -5.38 13.31 9.34
C GLY A 117 -5.70 14.73 9.82
N LEU A 118 -5.89 15.64 8.86
CA LEU A 118 -6.20 17.03 9.14
C LEU A 118 -7.48 17.44 8.41
N LEU A 119 -8.39 18.07 9.15
CA LEU A 119 -9.53 18.75 8.57
C LEU A 119 -9.77 20.06 9.27
N GLU A 120 -9.68 21.14 8.51
CA GLU A 120 -9.95 22.49 8.95
C GLU A 120 -11.31 22.95 8.41
N ASN A 121 -11.92 23.90 9.11
CA ASN A 121 -13.13 24.59 8.66
C ASN A 121 -14.33 23.65 8.35
N THR A 122 -14.52 22.58 9.13
CA THR A 122 -15.69 21.70 8.96
C THR A 122 -16.89 22.17 9.79
N LYS A 123 -18.10 22.00 9.27
CA LYS A 123 -19.34 22.30 10.02
C LYS A 123 -19.70 21.19 11.01
N SER A 124 -19.33 19.94 10.68
CA SER A 124 -19.78 18.75 11.38
C SER A 124 -18.63 18.11 12.15
N LYS A 125 -18.74 18.09 13.47
CA LYS A 125 -17.80 17.44 14.38
C LYS A 125 -17.64 15.94 14.05
N GLY A 126 -18.76 15.23 13.91
CA GLY A 126 -18.76 13.78 13.67
C GLY A 126 -18.14 13.39 12.33
N GLN A 127 -18.54 14.06 11.24
CA GLN A 127 -17.98 13.81 9.91
C GLN A 127 -16.50 14.19 9.84
N GLY A 128 -16.10 15.26 10.54
CA GLY A 128 -14.70 15.65 10.59
C GLY A 128 -13.83 14.64 11.32
N LEU A 129 -14.30 14.13 12.47
CA LEU A 129 -13.58 13.11 13.22
C LEU A 129 -13.45 11.80 12.42
N ASP A 130 -14.53 11.38 11.73
CA ASP A 130 -14.53 10.20 10.87
C ASP A 130 -13.51 10.33 9.73
N LYS A 131 -13.50 11.48 9.04
CA LYS A 131 -12.53 11.75 7.98
C LYS A 131 -11.09 11.73 8.51
N CYS A 132 -10.79 12.49 9.57
CA CYS A 132 -9.41 12.58 10.07
C CYS A 132 -8.89 11.23 10.56
N LYS A 133 -9.71 10.42 11.24
CA LYS A 133 -9.30 9.07 11.67
C LYS A 133 -9.00 8.16 10.48
N LYS A 134 -9.85 8.15 9.46
CA LYS A 134 -9.64 7.35 8.23
C LYS A 134 -8.39 7.79 7.47
N GLU A 135 -8.19 9.10 7.36
CA GLU A 135 -7.03 9.69 6.67
C GLU A 135 -5.73 9.37 7.42
N ALA A 136 -5.69 9.57 8.74
CA ALA A 136 -4.52 9.28 9.57
C ALA A 136 -4.07 7.81 9.45
N VAL A 137 -5.01 6.86 9.55
CA VAL A 137 -4.68 5.43 9.43
C VAL A 137 -4.20 5.10 8.01
N THR A 138 -4.87 5.61 6.98
CA THR A 138 -4.46 5.36 5.58
C THR A 138 -3.09 5.94 5.28
N ASP A 139 -2.79 7.13 5.79
CA ASP A 139 -1.48 7.75 5.63
C ASP A 139 -0.39 6.96 6.36
N GLY A 140 -0.66 6.52 7.58
CA GLY A 140 0.26 5.68 8.36
C GLY A 140 0.58 4.36 7.64
N ILE A 141 -0.41 3.70 7.02
CA ILE A 141 -0.19 2.50 6.21
C ILE A 141 0.75 2.79 5.04
N LYS A 142 0.47 3.84 4.24
CA LYS A 142 1.33 4.19 3.08
C LYS A 142 2.76 4.49 3.52
N ARG A 143 2.91 5.21 4.63
CA ARG A 143 4.22 5.61 5.16
C ARG A 143 4.99 4.44 5.76
N ALA A 144 4.34 3.52 6.43
CA ALA A 144 4.97 2.29 6.89
C ALA A 144 5.39 1.40 5.70
N LEU A 145 4.53 1.28 4.67
CA LEU A 145 4.81 0.48 3.48
C LEU A 145 6.04 0.97 2.70
N ARG A 146 6.24 2.29 2.60
CA ARG A 146 7.38 2.84 1.83
C ARG A 146 8.74 2.34 2.34
N ASN A 147 8.85 2.01 3.63
CA ASN A 147 10.12 1.56 4.22
C ASN A 147 10.60 0.21 3.67
N PHE A 148 9.71 -0.57 3.02
CA PHE A 148 10.10 -1.83 2.37
C PHE A 148 10.76 -1.64 0.99
N GLY A 149 10.63 -0.48 0.33
CA GLY A 149 11.32 -0.23 -0.94
C GLY A 149 10.68 0.80 -1.86
N ASN A 150 11.37 1.05 -2.98
CA ASN A 150 10.95 2.00 -4.01
C ASN A 150 9.57 1.66 -4.59
N LEU A 151 9.31 0.38 -4.84
CA LEU A 151 8.03 -0.07 -5.39
C LEU A 151 6.89 0.23 -4.41
N MET A 152 7.15 0.19 -3.10
CA MET A 152 6.16 0.52 -2.08
C MET A 152 6.02 2.04 -1.83
N GLY A 153 6.49 2.88 -2.74
CA GLY A 153 6.26 4.33 -2.71
C GLY A 153 7.45 5.15 -2.21
N ASN A 154 8.58 4.54 -1.86
CA ASN A 154 9.79 5.28 -1.47
C ASN A 154 10.32 6.16 -2.62
N CYS A 155 10.13 5.74 -3.87
CA CYS A 155 10.57 6.53 -5.03
C CYS A 155 9.86 7.89 -5.17
N LEU A 156 8.69 8.08 -4.54
CA LEU A 156 7.95 9.35 -4.59
C LEU A 156 8.66 10.50 -3.83
N TYR A 157 9.66 10.18 -3.00
CA TYR A 157 10.49 11.18 -2.32
C TYR A 157 11.68 11.65 -3.18
N ASP A 158 12.01 10.92 -4.25
CA ASP A 158 13.02 11.34 -5.22
C ASP A 158 12.41 12.38 -6.17
N LYS A 159 12.81 13.64 -5.99
CA LYS A 159 12.33 14.76 -6.81
C LYS A 159 12.59 14.51 -8.29
N SER A 160 13.76 13.99 -8.65
CA SER A 160 14.12 13.73 -10.06
C SER A 160 13.15 12.73 -10.69
N TYR A 161 12.84 11.65 -9.97
CA TYR A 161 11.85 10.67 -10.41
C TYR A 161 10.44 11.27 -10.54
N THR A 162 9.99 12.06 -9.55
CA THR A 162 8.65 12.66 -9.61
C THR A 162 8.49 13.64 -10.79
N HIS A 163 9.55 14.31 -11.22
CA HIS A 163 9.52 15.18 -12.39
C HIS A 163 9.40 14.39 -13.69
N GLU A 164 10.04 13.22 -13.80
CA GLU A 164 10.02 12.41 -15.01
C GLU A 164 8.75 11.56 -15.14
N ILE A 165 8.29 10.94 -14.04
CA ILE A 165 7.15 10.02 -14.07
C ILE A 165 5.84 10.72 -14.49
N VAL A 166 5.70 12.00 -14.15
CA VAL A 166 4.51 12.80 -14.49
C VAL A 166 4.44 13.11 -15.99
N LYS A 167 5.56 13.06 -16.71
CA LYS A 167 5.61 13.26 -18.16
C LYS A 167 5.21 12.00 -18.94
N MET A 168 5.23 10.83 -18.29
CA MET A 168 4.88 9.56 -18.93
C MET A 168 3.37 9.44 -19.14
N LYS A 169 2.96 9.04 -20.34
CA LYS A 169 1.55 8.77 -20.63
C LYS A 169 1.18 7.38 -20.15
N VAL A 170 0.15 7.29 -19.31
CA VAL A 170 -0.44 6.00 -18.91
C VAL A 170 -1.16 5.43 -20.13
N PRO A 171 -0.83 4.22 -20.62
CA PRO A 171 -1.58 3.57 -21.68
C PRO A 171 -3.02 3.33 -21.21
N PRO A 172 -4.03 3.46 -22.08
CA PRO A 172 -5.42 3.26 -21.70
C PRO A 172 -5.62 1.84 -21.15
N VAL A 173 -6.24 1.74 -19.98
CA VAL A 173 -6.57 0.46 -19.35
C VAL A 173 -7.48 -0.32 -20.30
N ARG A 174 -7.02 -1.46 -20.80
CA ARG A 174 -7.87 -2.35 -21.60
C ARG A 174 -8.92 -2.95 -20.67
N CYS A 175 -10.15 -2.47 -20.78
CA CYS A 175 -11.28 -3.03 -20.06
C CYS A 175 -11.54 -4.44 -20.63
N ILE A 176 -11.26 -5.48 -19.85
CA ILE A 176 -11.55 -6.87 -20.24
C ILE A 176 -13.06 -7.07 -20.05
N HIS A 177 -13.86 -6.64 -21.01
CA HIS A 177 -15.33 -6.77 -20.99
C HIS A 177 -15.81 -8.14 -21.51
N SER A 178 -15.11 -9.24 -21.21
CA SER A 178 -15.41 -10.53 -21.87
C SER A 178 -15.50 -11.77 -20.96
N LEU A 179 -15.84 -11.65 -19.68
CA LEU A 179 -16.04 -12.84 -18.82
C LEU A 179 -17.45 -13.01 -18.22
N CYS A 180 -18.45 -12.24 -18.65
CA CYS A 180 -19.85 -12.53 -18.32
C CYS A 180 -20.73 -12.57 -19.57
N ALA A 181 -20.54 -13.61 -20.38
CA ALA A 181 -21.58 -14.09 -21.28
C ALA A 181 -21.64 -15.61 -21.12
N VAL A 182 -22.23 -16.08 -20.03
CA VAL A 182 -22.80 -17.43 -20.02
C VAL A 182 -24.07 -17.32 -20.86
N PRO A 183 -24.20 -18.03 -21.99
CA PRO A 183 -25.44 -18.03 -22.75
C PRO A 183 -26.53 -18.65 -21.86
N LEU A 184 -27.59 -17.89 -21.57
CA LEU A 184 -28.84 -18.46 -21.10
C LEU A 184 -29.49 -19.14 -22.30
N ASP A 185 -29.14 -20.39 -22.55
CA ASP A 185 -29.81 -21.21 -23.56
C ASP A 185 -30.67 -22.29 -22.87
N THR A 186 -31.98 -22.05 -22.94
CA THR A 186 -33.04 -23.01 -23.22
C THR A 186 -33.16 -24.27 -22.33
N GLN A 187 -34.16 -24.26 -21.43
CA GLN A 187 -35.09 -25.40 -21.33
C GLN A 187 -36.54 -24.91 -21.20
N ARG A 188 -37.31 -25.16 -22.28
CA ARG A 188 -38.76 -25.31 -22.30
C ARG A 188 -39.13 -26.73 -21.87
N SER A 189 -40.38 -26.88 -21.41
CA SER A 189 -41.16 -28.11 -21.16
C SER A 189 -40.89 -28.70 -19.76
N ILE A 190 -41.86 -28.85 -18.87
CA ILE A 190 -43.27 -29.30 -18.99
C ILE A 190 -44.18 -28.40 -18.13
#